data_AF-A0A428MWD8-F1
#
_entry.id   AF-A0A428MWD8-F1
#
_cell.length_a   1.000
_cell.length_b   1.000
_cell.length_c   1.000
_cell.angle_alpha   90.00
_cell.angle_beta   90.00
_cell.angle_gamma   90.00
#
_symmetry.space_group_name_H-M   'P 1'
#
loop_
_entity.id
_entity.type
_entity.pdbx_description
1 polymer ?
#
loop_
_entity_poly.entity_id
_entity_poly.type
_entity_poly.pdbx_seq_one_letter_code
_entity_poly.pdbx_strand_id
1 'polypeptide(L)'
;MEQLETFSLFKGLSVQKVIELVHLLEHYDSDVFFEKNQAAANGKSVLGMMSVFTTIRIGDKVHMRVKGDDADSLRSAARHFLQDSETEDEALGYWEQEGVETVEKAMTASLNSWSPDVRNVAKSYLKTTRQ
;
A
#
# COMPACT_ATOMS: atom_id res chain seq x y z
N MET A 1 8.22 6.76 20.39
CA MET A 1 8.03 8.12 19.82
C MET A 1 7.51 7.95 18.39
N GLU A 2 6.54 8.72 17.93
CA GLU A 2 6.04 8.62 16.54
C GLU A 2 6.96 9.40 15.61
N GLN A 3 7.33 8.79 14.49
CA GLN A 3 8.22 9.35 13.48
C GLN A 3 7.50 9.47 12.15
N LEU A 4 7.74 10.57 11.43
CA LEU A 4 7.11 10.90 10.16
C LEU A 4 8.17 11.01 9.06
N GLU A 5 7.87 10.43 7.90
CA GLU A 5 8.68 10.56 6.70
C GLU A 5 7.79 10.76 5.47
N THR A 6 8.30 11.47 4.47
CA THR A 6 7.58 11.69 3.20
C THR A 6 8.46 11.24 2.04
N PHE A 7 7.89 10.39 1.19
CA PHE A 7 8.49 9.90 -0.04
C PHE A 7 7.80 10.55 -1.23
N SER A 8 8.59 11.01 -2.20
CA SER A 8 8.08 11.40 -3.52
C SER A 8 8.51 10.31 -4.49
N LEU A 9 7.55 9.52 -4.96
CA LEU A 9 7.83 8.40 -5.86
C LEU A 9 7.50 8.81 -7.28
N PHE A 10 8.38 8.48 -8.24
CA PHE A 10 8.14 8.81 -9.65
C PHE A 10 7.13 7.87 -10.31
N LYS A 11 7.01 6.62 -9.84
CA LYS A 11 6.06 5.61 -10.33
C LYS A 11 5.54 4.76 -9.17
N GLY A 12 4.42 4.06 -9.39
CA GLY A 12 3.97 3.02 -8.48
C GLY A 12 4.90 1.83 -8.44
N LEU A 13 4.81 1.07 -7.35
CA LEU A 13 5.54 -0.19 -7.22
C LEU A 13 4.79 -1.30 -7.93
N SER A 14 5.54 -2.22 -8.54
CA SER A 14 4.96 -3.47 -9.03
C SER A 14 4.39 -4.28 -7.86
N VAL A 15 3.45 -5.19 -8.16
CA VAL A 15 2.86 -6.11 -7.18
C VAL A 15 3.95 -6.87 -6.43
N GLN A 16 4.98 -7.33 -7.14
CA GLN A 16 6.12 -8.02 -6.55
C GLN A 16 6.87 -7.13 -5.55
N LYS A 17 7.25 -5.90 -5.94
CA LYS A 17 7.97 -4.98 -5.05
C LYS A 17 7.14 -4.59 -3.83
N VAL A 18 5.80 -4.53 -3.95
CA VAL A 18 4.93 -4.34 -2.78
C VAL A 18 4.99 -5.53 -1.82
N ILE A 19 5.00 -6.76 -2.33
CA ILE A 19 5.11 -7.96 -1.49
C ILE A 19 6.48 -8.01 -0.79
N GLU A 20 7.56 -7.71 -1.53
CA GLU A 20 8.92 -7.63 -0.98
C GLU A 20 9.02 -6.56 0.12
N LEU A 21 8.45 -5.37 -0.11
CA LEU A 21 8.40 -4.30 0.89
C LEU A 21 7.64 -4.74 2.15
N VAL A 22 6.49 -5.40 2.00
CA VAL A 22 5.71 -5.88 3.15
C VAL A 22 6.51 -6.90 3.94
N HIS A 23 7.15 -7.86 3.26
CA HIS A 23 8.00 -8.85 3.91
C HIS A 23 9.14 -8.16 4.67
N LEU A 24 9.81 -7.17 4.07
CA LEU A 24 10.84 -6.38 4.76
C LEU A 24 10.29 -5.74 6.05
N LEU A 25 9.11 -5.13 5.98
CA LEU A 25 8.49 -4.43 7.11
C LEU A 25 8.01 -5.37 8.23
N GLU A 26 7.67 -6.62 7.91
CA GLU A 26 7.28 -7.65 8.90
C GLU A 26 8.44 -8.10 9.81
N HIS A 27 9.69 -7.85 9.43
CA HIS A 27 10.86 -8.18 10.27
C HIS A 27 11.02 -7.26 11.49
N TYR A 28 10.26 -6.17 11.54
CA TYR A 28 10.34 -5.17 12.58
C TYR A 28 9.14 -5.26 13.51
N ASP A 29 9.34 -4.93 14.79
CA ASP A 29 8.27 -4.93 15.79
C ASP A 29 7.42 -3.65 15.69
N SER A 30 8.02 -2.52 15.27
CA SER A 30 7.32 -1.23 15.13
C SER A 30 6.05 -1.32 14.29
N ASP A 31 5.06 -0.53 14.69
CA ASP A 31 3.89 -0.23 13.86
C ASP A 31 4.30 0.72 12.74
N VAL A 32 3.85 0.44 11.52
CA VAL A 32 4.11 1.27 10.35
C VAL A 32 2.82 1.47 9.55
N PHE A 33 2.57 2.71 9.13
CA PHE A 33 1.45 3.08 8.28
C PHE A 33 1.94 3.93 7.11
N PHE A 34 1.40 3.68 5.93
CA PHE A 34 1.61 4.48 4.74
C PHE A 34 0.32 5.17 4.33
N GLU A 35 0.43 6.42 3.92
CA GLU A 35 -0.70 7.27 3.58
C GLU A 35 -0.42 8.03 2.29
N LYS A 36 -1.38 8.02 1.37
CA LYS A 36 -1.35 8.75 0.13
C LYS A 36 -2.74 9.32 -0.14
N ASN A 37 -2.85 10.64 -0.23
CA ASN A 37 -4.14 11.33 -0.40
C ASN A 37 -5.16 10.93 0.70
N GLN A 38 -6.22 10.21 0.34
CA GLN A 38 -7.25 9.71 1.28
C GLN A 38 -7.09 8.22 1.63
N ALA A 39 -6.08 7.55 1.07
CA ALA A 39 -5.82 6.14 1.33
C ALA A 39 -4.75 6.02 2.41
N ALA A 40 -5.02 5.22 3.45
CA ALA A 40 -4.06 4.87 4.48
C ALA A 40 -4.08 3.35 4.68
N ALA A 41 -2.90 2.75 4.84
CA ALA A 41 -2.74 1.32 5.01
C ALA A 41 -1.69 1.00 6.08
N ASN A 42 -1.89 -0.12 6.77
CA ASN A 42 -0.84 -0.73 7.59
C ASN A 42 0.27 -1.24 6.65
N GLY A 43 1.52 -0.87 6.94
CA GLY A 43 2.70 -1.25 6.15
C GLY A 43 2.98 -2.75 6.09
N LYS A 44 2.45 -3.51 7.06
CA LYS A 44 2.53 -4.98 7.12
C LYS A 44 1.31 -5.66 6.47
N SER A 45 0.38 -4.91 5.88
CA SER A 45 -0.77 -5.46 5.17
C SER A 45 -0.51 -5.45 3.67
N VAL A 46 -0.32 -6.64 3.08
CA VAL A 46 -0.12 -6.78 1.62
C VAL A 46 -1.23 -6.08 0.83
N LEU A 47 -2.50 -6.35 1.15
CA LEU A 47 -3.63 -5.76 0.43
C LEU A 47 -3.71 -4.23 0.61
N GLY A 48 -3.49 -3.74 1.85
CA GLY A 48 -3.47 -2.31 2.12
C GLY A 48 -2.36 -1.61 1.35
N MET A 49 -1.16 -2.18 1.38
CA MET A 49 0.00 -1.64 0.69
C MET A 49 -0.17 -1.68 -0.83
N MET A 50 -0.76 -2.74 -1.39
CA MET A 50 -1.12 -2.76 -2.81
C MET A 50 -2.03 -1.59 -3.15
N SER A 51 -3.03 -1.27 -2.33
CA SER A 51 -3.97 -0.17 -2.63
C SER A 51 -3.29 1.21 -2.63
N VAL A 52 -2.24 1.39 -1.82
CA VAL A 52 -1.48 2.64 -1.74
C VAL A 52 -0.46 2.73 -2.87
N PHE A 53 0.34 1.68 -3.07
CA PHE A 53 1.56 1.74 -3.89
C PHE A 53 1.37 1.44 -5.37
N THR A 54 0.39 0.61 -5.76
CA THR A 54 0.13 0.35 -7.19
C THR A 54 -0.59 1.52 -7.85
N THR A 55 -1.26 2.36 -7.07
CA THR A 55 -2.05 3.50 -7.58
C THR A 55 -1.28 4.82 -7.61
N ILE A 56 0.00 4.82 -7.24
CA ILE A 56 0.86 6.02 -7.20
C ILE A 56 1.06 6.56 -8.62
N ARG A 57 0.87 7.87 -8.76
CA ARG A 57 1.11 8.62 -9.97
C ARG A 57 2.32 9.53 -9.81
N ILE A 58 2.92 9.94 -10.92
CA ILE A 58 4.00 10.94 -10.92
C ILE A 58 3.55 12.17 -10.11
N GLY A 59 4.34 12.53 -9.10
CA GLY A 59 4.08 13.68 -8.23
C GLY A 59 3.24 13.40 -6.98
N ASP A 60 2.72 12.17 -6.81
CA ASP A 60 2.11 11.75 -5.55
C ASP A 60 3.16 11.74 -4.42
N LYS A 61 2.70 12.10 -3.21
CA LYS A 61 3.49 12.01 -1.99
C LYS A 61 2.92 10.90 -1.10
N VAL A 62 3.80 10.04 -0.61
CA VAL A 62 3.47 9.01 0.36
C VAL A 62 4.05 9.41 1.71
N HIS A 63 3.20 9.50 2.72
CA HIS A 63 3.59 9.76 4.09
C HIS A 63 3.68 8.44 4.85
N MET A 64 4.83 8.19 5.47
CA MET A 64 5.04 7.05 6.34
C MET A 64 5.05 7.51 7.80
N ARG A 65 4.30 6.79 8.63
CA ARG A 65 4.26 6.94 10.09
C ARG A 65 4.79 5.67 10.72
N VAL A 66 5.78 5.80 11.58
CA VAL A 66 6.40 4.66 12.28
C VAL A 66 6.39 4.91 13.78
N LYS A 67 6.05 3.88 14.56
CA LYS A 67 6.03 3.94 16.01
C LYS A 67 6.50 2.62 16.61
N GLY A 68 7.59 2.69 17.37
CA GLY A 68 8.13 1.56 18.13
C GLY A 68 9.60 1.80 18.46
N ASP A 69 10.24 0.79 19.04
CA ASP A 69 11.62 0.88 19.54
C ASP A 69 12.66 0.73 18.41
N ASP A 70 12.32 0.01 17.35
CA ASP A 70 13.12 -0.17 16.14
C ASP A 70 12.70 0.75 14.98
N ALA A 71 11.96 1.83 15.30
CA ALA A 71 11.37 2.74 14.30
C ALA A 71 12.42 3.37 13.37
N ASP A 72 13.59 3.77 13.89
CA ASP A 72 14.66 4.36 13.08
C ASP A 72 15.25 3.36 12.08
N SER A 73 15.41 2.09 12.50
CA SER A 73 15.91 1.00 11.66
C SER A 73 14.92 0.66 10.56
N LEU A 74 13.64 0.49 10.90
CA LEU A 74 12.56 0.24 9.94
C LEU A 74 12.49 1.37 8.92
N ARG A 75 12.51 2.62 9.38
CA ARG A 75 12.48 3.81 8.52
C ARG A 75 13.64 3.83 7.53
N SER A 76 14.86 3.54 8.00
CA SER A 76 16.03 3.50 7.14
C SER A 76 15.93 2.39 6.09
N ALA A 77 15.45 1.21 6.46
CA ALA A 77 15.28 0.09 5.55
C ALA A 77 14.21 0.38 4.49
N ALA A 78 13.06 0.93 4.90
CA ALA A 78 11.99 1.33 3.98
C ALA A 78 12.46 2.39 2.97
N ARG A 79 13.21 3.40 3.44
CA ARG A 79 13.79 4.42 2.56
C ARG A 79 14.73 3.81 1.53
N HIS A 80 15.64 2.94 1.96
CA HIS A 80 16.61 2.31 1.07
C HIS A 80 15.92 1.45 0.02
N PHE A 81 14.95 0.62 0.44
CA PHE A 81 14.16 -0.20 -0.48
C PHE A 81 13.45 0.64 -1.54
N LEU A 82 12.79 1.73 -1.12
CA LEU A 82 12.04 2.59 -2.04
C LEU A 82 12.98 3.29 -3.03
N GLN A 83 14.14 3.77 -2.59
CA GLN A 83 15.15 4.37 -3.47
C GLN A 83 15.68 3.37 -4.49
N ASP A 84 16.01 2.15 -4.07
CA ASP A 84 16.53 1.11 -4.95
C ASP A 84 15.49 0.70 -6.01
N SER A 85 14.22 0.62 -5.61
CA SER A 85 13.10 0.27 -6.50
C SER A 85 12.82 1.31 -7.60
N GLU A 86 13.27 2.56 -7.45
CA GLU A 86 13.15 3.58 -8.50
C GLU A 86 14.19 3.39 -9.62
N THR A 87 15.34 2.81 -9.30
CA THR A 87 16.46 2.59 -10.23
C THR A 87 16.30 1.33 -11.08
N GLU A 88 15.53 0.36 -10.62
CA GLU A 88 15.23 -0.88 -11.36
C GLU A 88 14.05 -0.66 -12.32
N ASP A 89 14.34 -0.23 -13.54
CA ASP A 89 13.45 -0.44 -14.69
C ASP A 89 13.71 -1.84 -15.26
N GLU A 90 13.26 -2.87 -14.55
CA GLU A 90 13.15 -4.19 -15.15
C GLU A 90 12.06 -4.15 -16.22
N ALA A 91 12.45 -4.39 -17.47
CA ALA A 91 11.51 -4.53 -18.57
C ALA A 91 10.64 -5.77 -18.31
N LEU A 92 9.41 -5.54 -17.84
CA LEU A 92 8.45 -6.60 -17.56
C LEU A 92 8.17 -7.40 -18.85
N GLY A 93 8.11 -8.72 -18.71
CA GLY A 93 7.62 -9.59 -19.77
C GLY A 93 6.12 -9.37 -20.02
N TYR A 94 5.63 -9.77 -21.20
CA TYR A 94 4.23 -9.63 -21.60
C TYR A 94 3.23 -10.14 -20.53
N TRP A 95 3.49 -11.31 -19.96
CA TRP A 95 2.62 -11.92 -18.94
C TRP A 95 2.64 -11.21 -17.60
N GLU A 96 3.78 -10.62 -17.23
CA GLU A 96 3.90 -9.84 -15.99
C GLU A 96 3.14 -8.53 -16.12
N GLN A 97 3.24 -7.89 -17.30
CA GLN A 97 2.47 -6.70 -17.62
C GLN A 97 0.95 -6.98 -17.62
N GLU A 98 0.51 -8.06 -18.25
CA GLU A 98 -0.91 -8.49 -18.24
C GLU A 98 -1.39 -8.80 -16.80
N GLY A 99 -0.53 -9.42 -15.99
CA GLY A 99 -0.81 -9.71 -14.59
C GLY A 99 -1.01 -8.44 -13.75
N VAL A 100 -0.11 -7.45 -13.90
CA VAL A 100 -0.22 -6.16 -13.21
C VAL A 100 -1.50 -5.44 -13.61
N GLU A 101 -1.80 -5.35 -14.91
CA GLU A 101 -3.05 -4.72 -15.38
C GLU A 101 -4.30 -5.42 -14.85
N THR A 102 -4.27 -6.75 -14.77
CA THR A 102 -5.40 -7.55 -14.25
C THR A 102 -5.61 -7.29 -12.77
N VAL A 103 -4.55 -7.25 -11.97
CA VAL A 103 -4.60 -6.94 -10.54
C VAL A 103 -5.08 -5.50 -10.34
N GLU A 104 -4.55 -4.53 -11.09
CA GLU A 104 -4.97 -3.14 -10.99
C GLU A 104 -6.47 -2.95 -11.32
N LYS A 105 -6.95 -3.61 -12.38
CA LYS A 105 -8.38 -3.64 -12.74
C LYS A 105 -9.22 -4.27 -11.63
N ALA A 106 -8.79 -5.40 -11.08
CA ALA A 106 -9.51 -6.10 -10.00
C ALA A 106 -9.56 -5.27 -8.70
N MET A 107 -8.46 -4.59 -8.34
CA MET A 107 -8.40 -3.71 -7.18
C MET A 107 -9.29 -2.48 -7.37
N THR A 108 -9.21 -1.83 -8.53
CA THR A 108 -10.05 -0.68 -8.87
C THR A 108 -11.53 -1.08 -8.88
N ALA A 109 -11.85 -2.26 -9.41
CA ALA A 109 -13.20 -2.81 -9.35
C ALA A 109 -13.63 -3.06 -7.90
N SER A 110 -12.78 -3.64 -7.05
CA SER A 110 -13.11 -3.96 -5.65
C SER A 110 -13.38 -2.71 -4.80
N LEU A 111 -12.71 -1.60 -5.09
CA LEU A 111 -12.98 -0.31 -4.43
C LEU A 111 -14.35 0.29 -4.80
N ASN A 112 -14.83 0.02 -6.03
CA ASN A 112 -16.04 0.64 -6.59
C ASN A 112 -17.25 -0.29 -6.66
N SER A 113 -17.05 -1.61 -6.60
CA SER A 113 -18.08 -2.62 -6.77
C SER A 113 -18.20 -3.45 -5.50
N TRP A 114 -19.05 -2.98 -4.59
CA TRP A 114 -19.42 -3.77 -3.44
C TRP A 114 -20.31 -4.90 -3.93
N SER A 115 -19.86 -6.15 -3.74
CA SER A 115 -20.69 -7.31 -4.06
C SER A 115 -22.04 -7.20 -3.32
N PRO A 116 -23.12 -7.77 -3.88
CA PRO A 116 -24.42 -7.79 -3.21
C PRO A 116 -24.33 -8.28 -1.77
N ASP A 117 -23.48 -9.27 -1.50
CA ASP A 117 -23.28 -9.86 -0.18
C ASP A 117 -22.62 -8.88 0.79
N VAL A 118 -21.54 -8.21 0.39
CA VAL A 118 -20.88 -7.18 1.22
C VAL A 118 -21.83 -6.01 1.49
N ARG A 119 -22.61 -5.60 0.48
CA ARG A 119 -23.63 -4.55 0.64
C ARG A 119 -24.74 -4.96 1.61
N ASN A 120 -25.16 -6.23 1.57
CA ASN A 120 -26.21 -6.75 2.45
C ASN A 120 -25.74 -6.85 3.90
N VAL A 121 -24.50 -7.31 4.12
CA VAL A 121 -23.85 -7.33 5.44
C VAL A 121 -23.69 -5.90 5.98
N ALA A 122 -23.14 -4.97 5.18
CA ALA A 122 -23.02 -3.58 5.62
C ALA A 122 -24.38 -2.94 5.97
N LYS A 123 -25.44 -3.22 5.20
CA LYS A 123 -26.81 -2.78 5.51
C LYS A 123 -27.36 -3.35 6.82
N SER A 124 -27.04 -4.61 7.17
CA SER A 124 -27.50 -5.20 8.43
C SER A 124 -26.81 -4.57 9.63
N TYR A 125 -25.54 -4.16 9.50
CA TYR A 125 -24.78 -3.50 10.57
C TYR A 125 -25.06 -1.98 10.68
N LEU A 126 -25.31 -1.29 9.57
CA LEU A 126 -25.63 0.14 9.54
C LEU A 126 -27.09 0.47 9.88
N LYS A 127 -27.92 -0.54 10.20
CA LYS A 127 -29.23 -0.36 10.86
C LYS A 127 -29.09 -0.01 12.35
N THR A 128 -28.04 0.71 12.74
CA THR A 128 -28.00 1.39 14.03
C THR A 128 -28.89 2.62 13.97
N THR A 129 -30.14 2.43 14.42
CA THR A 129 -30.98 3.44 15.09
C THR A 129 -30.94 4.85 14.48
N ARG A 130 -31.70 5.07 13.41
CA ARG A 130 -32.43 6.34 13.27
C ARG A 130 -33.81 6.12 13.86
N GLN A 131 -34.01 6.61 15.09
CA GLN A 131 -35.35 6.99 15.58
C GLN A 131 -35.82 8.21 14.80
#